data_AF-Q56ZV3-F1
#
_entry.id   AF-Q56ZV3-F1
#
_cell.length_a   1.000
_cell.length_b   1.000
_cell.length_c   1.000
_cell.angle_alpha   90.00
_cell.angle_beta   90.00
_cell.angle_gamma   90.00
#
_symmetry.space_group_name_H-M   'P 1'
#
loop_
_entity.id
_entity.type
_entity.pdbx_description
1 polymer ?
#
loop_
_entity_poly.entity_id
_entity_poly.type
_entity_poly.pdbx_seq_one_letter_code
_entity_poly.pdbx_strand_id
1 'polypeptide(L)'
;MLAYPFYLWARSPGKKGSHYHPDSDLFLPKERKDVLTSTACWTAMAALLVCLNFTIGPIQMLKLYGIPYWINVMWLDFVTYLHHHGHEDKLPWYRGKEWSYLRGGLTTLDRDYGLINNIHHDIGTHVIHHLFPQIPHYHLVEATEAAKPVLGKYYREPDKSGPLPLHLLEILAKSIKEDHYVSDEGEVVYYKADPNLYGEVKVRAD
;
A
#
# COMPACT_ATOMS: atom_id res chain seq x y z
N MET A 1 -3.22 -1.96 -8.57
CA MET A 1 -1.78 -1.61 -8.63
C MET A 1 -1.45 -0.47 -9.59
N LEU A 2 -2.44 0.17 -10.21
CA LEU A 2 -2.27 1.45 -10.91
C LEU A 2 -3.29 2.47 -10.40
N ALA A 3 -3.89 2.21 -9.24
CA ALA A 3 -4.98 3.06 -8.74
C ALA A 3 -4.42 4.43 -8.36
N TYR A 4 -3.20 4.49 -7.84
CA TYR A 4 -2.44 5.72 -7.71
C TYR A 4 -1.69 6.01 -9.03
N PRO A 5 -1.70 7.24 -9.59
CA PRO A 5 -2.23 8.48 -9.02
C PRO A 5 -3.72 8.75 -9.34
N PHE A 6 -4.35 7.98 -10.24
CA PHE A 6 -5.71 8.24 -10.74
C PHE A 6 -6.79 8.37 -9.65
N TYR A 7 -6.60 7.67 -8.53
CA TYR A 7 -7.38 7.73 -7.30
C TYR A 7 -7.52 9.16 -6.77
N LEU A 8 -6.50 10.01 -6.95
CA LEU A 8 -6.55 11.41 -6.51
C LEU A 8 -7.64 12.20 -7.24
N TRP A 9 -7.91 11.90 -8.50
CA TRP A 9 -8.94 12.58 -9.30
C TRP A 9 -10.34 12.01 -9.13
N ALA A 10 -10.49 10.68 -9.02
CA ALA A 10 -11.79 10.02 -9.14
C ALA A 10 -12.17 9.09 -7.97
N ARG A 11 -11.29 8.93 -6.97
CA ARG A 11 -11.42 7.96 -5.86
C ARG A 11 -11.60 6.52 -6.35
N SER A 12 -11.93 5.61 -5.43
CA SER A 12 -12.24 4.21 -5.72
C SER A 12 -13.60 4.07 -6.44
N PRO A 13 -13.78 3.03 -7.27
CA PRO A 13 -15.06 2.74 -7.92
C PRO A 13 -16.24 2.77 -6.94
N GLY A 14 -17.35 3.39 -7.36
CA GLY A 14 -18.55 3.57 -6.52
C GLY A 14 -18.50 4.73 -5.52
N LYS A 15 -17.38 5.44 -5.40
CA LYS A 15 -17.27 6.70 -4.63
C LYS A 15 -17.18 7.91 -5.58
N LYS A 16 -17.62 9.08 -5.10
CA LYS A 16 -17.54 10.37 -5.82
C LYS A 16 -16.63 11.32 -5.07
N GLY A 17 -16.06 12.30 -5.76
CA GLY A 17 -15.20 13.33 -5.17
C GLY A 17 -13.79 13.31 -5.75
N SER A 18 -13.01 14.35 -5.44
CA SER A 18 -11.64 14.55 -5.91
C SER A 18 -10.81 15.15 -4.80
N HIS A 19 -9.55 14.70 -4.67
CA HIS A 19 -8.61 15.24 -3.69
C HIS A 19 -8.16 16.66 -4.04
N TYR A 20 -8.43 17.13 -5.26
CA TYR A 20 -8.14 18.49 -5.72
C TYR A 20 -9.34 19.43 -5.58
N HIS A 21 -10.49 18.92 -5.12
CA HIS A 21 -11.70 19.73 -4.96
C HIS A 21 -11.88 20.12 -3.48
N PRO A 22 -11.79 21.42 -3.12
CA PRO A 22 -11.80 21.87 -1.73
C PRO A 22 -13.12 21.63 -1.00
N ASP A 23 -14.22 21.50 -1.75
CA ASP A 23 -15.55 21.21 -1.19
C ASP A 23 -15.94 19.72 -1.41
N SER A 24 -14.96 18.83 -1.65
CA SER A 24 -15.21 17.38 -1.69
C SER A 24 -15.60 16.86 -0.31
N ASP A 25 -16.49 15.87 -0.28
CA ASP A 25 -16.90 15.11 0.91
C ASP A 25 -15.76 14.31 1.60
N LEU A 26 -14.56 14.35 1.02
CA LEU A 26 -13.32 13.80 1.56
C LEU A 26 -12.79 14.60 2.75
N PHE A 27 -13.08 15.90 2.79
CA PHE A 27 -12.42 16.84 3.68
C PHE A 27 -13.42 17.52 4.60
N LEU A 28 -12.97 17.82 5.82
CA LEU A 28 -13.71 18.67 6.74
C LEU A 28 -13.67 20.12 6.25
N PRO A 29 -14.69 20.96 6.53
CA PRO A 29 -14.70 22.35 6.09
C PRO A 29 -13.46 23.17 6.51
N LYS A 30 -12.83 22.81 7.64
CA LYS A 30 -11.61 23.46 8.14
C LYS A 30 -10.35 23.15 7.30
N GLU A 31 -10.32 22.04 6.59
CA GLU A 31 -9.19 21.56 5.77
C GLU A 31 -9.19 22.17 4.37
N ARG A 32 -10.22 22.95 4.03
CA ARG A 32 -10.41 23.58 2.72
C ARG A 32 -9.18 24.35 2.22
N LYS A 33 -8.52 25.09 3.12
CA LYS A 33 -7.31 25.86 2.79
C LYS A 33 -6.11 24.97 2.50
N ASP A 34 -6.01 23.81 3.15
CA ASP A 34 -4.94 22.84 2.93
C ASP A 34 -5.11 22.17 1.56
N VAL A 35 -6.35 21.86 1.17
CA VAL A 35 -6.68 21.34 -0.16
C VAL A 35 -6.34 22.35 -1.26
N LEU A 36 -6.70 23.62 -1.09
CA LEU A 36 -6.34 24.68 -2.05
C LEU A 36 -4.83 24.84 -2.18
N THR A 37 -4.12 24.86 -1.04
CA THR A 37 -2.66 25.05 -1.01
C THR A 37 -1.95 23.88 -1.69
N SER A 38 -2.30 22.65 -1.32
CA SER A 38 -1.72 21.45 -1.94
C SER A 38 -2.02 21.36 -3.44
N THR A 39 -3.23 21.71 -3.86
CA THR A 39 -3.61 21.74 -5.29
C THR A 39 -2.80 22.78 -6.07
N ALA A 40 -2.58 23.97 -5.49
CA ALA A 40 -1.74 25.00 -6.09
C ALA A 40 -0.28 24.53 -6.22
N CYS A 41 0.29 23.92 -5.19
CA CYS A 41 1.65 23.35 -5.23
C CYS A 41 1.78 22.26 -6.30
N TRP A 42 0.82 21.34 -6.40
CA TRP A 42 0.83 20.30 -7.43
C TRP A 42 0.69 20.87 -8.85
N THR A 43 -0.14 21.89 -9.03
CA THR A 43 -0.30 22.57 -10.31
C THR A 43 0.99 23.29 -10.71
N ALA A 44 1.66 23.95 -9.76
CA ALA A 44 2.96 24.57 -9.98
C ALA A 44 4.03 23.54 -10.38
N MET A 45 4.06 22.39 -9.71
CA MET A 45 4.96 21.29 -10.07
C MET A 45 4.67 20.74 -11.48
N ALA A 46 3.40 20.53 -11.84
CA ALA A 46 3.03 20.09 -13.18
C ALA A 46 3.43 21.12 -14.25
N ALA A 47 3.21 22.41 -13.99
CA ALA A 47 3.65 23.48 -14.88
C ALA A 47 5.18 23.50 -15.04
N LEU A 48 5.93 23.33 -13.96
CA LEU A 48 7.39 23.21 -14.01
C LEU A 48 7.83 22.05 -14.91
N LEU A 49 7.22 20.87 -14.76
CA LEU A 49 7.53 19.70 -15.59
C LEU A 49 7.21 19.94 -17.07
N VAL A 50 6.11 20.64 -17.37
CA VAL A 50 5.77 21.06 -18.73
C VAL A 50 6.79 22.05 -19.29
N CYS A 51 7.21 23.05 -18.52
CA CYS A 51 8.27 23.97 -18.92
C CYS A 51 9.57 23.22 -19.21
N LEU A 52 9.99 22.30 -18.32
CA LEU A 52 11.18 21.48 -18.51
C LEU A 52 11.08 20.63 -19.78
N ASN A 53 9.90 20.12 -20.11
CA ASN A 53 9.65 19.39 -21.35
C ASN A 53 10.00 20.22 -22.60
N PHE A 54 9.75 21.53 -22.58
CA PHE A 54 10.12 22.44 -23.66
C PHE A 54 11.61 22.84 -23.64
N THR A 55 12.27 22.85 -22.48
CA THR A 55 13.68 23.27 -22.38
C THR A 55 14.68 22.14 -22.62
N ILE A 56 14.44 20.94 -22.06
CA ILE A 56 15.36 19.79 -22.18
C ILE A 56 14.86 18.72 -23.15
N GLY A 57 13.63 18.85 -23.63
CA GLY A 57 13.02 17.96 -24.61
C GLY A 57 12.27 16.76 -24.00
N PRO A 58 11.23 16.27 -24.69
CA PRO A 58 10.34 15.24 -24.14
C PRO A 58 10.98 13.87 -23.93
N ILE A 59 11.92 13.49 -24.79
CA ILE A 59 12.63 12.21 -24.61
C ILE A 59 13.50 12.24 -23.36
N GLN A 60 14.14 13.38 -23.08
CA GLN A 60 14.98 13.51 -21.89
C GLN A 60 14.13 13.54 -20.61
N MET A 61 13.01 14.27 -20.61
CA MET A 61 12.03 14.25 -19.52
C MET A 61 11.46 12.85 -19.26
N LEU A 62 11.14 12.10 -20.32
CA LEU A 62 10.66 10.73 -20.18
C LEU A 62 11.71 9.84 -19.51
N LYS A 63 12.98 9.93 -19.90
CA LYS A 63 14.07 9.12 -19.32
C LYS A 63 14.39 9.49 -17.87
N LEU A 64 14.44 10.78 -17.56
CA LEU A 64 14.88 11.26 -16.25
C LEU A 64 13.76 11.32 -15.20
N TYR A 65 12.52 11.58 -15.63
CA TYR A 65 11.40 11.78 -14.72
C TYR A 65 10.30 10.74 -14.96
N GLY A 66 9.81 10.61 -16.20
CA GLY A 66 8.66 9.76 -16.52
C GLY A 66 8.87 8.28 -16.16
N ILE A 67 9.92 7.66 -16.67
CA ILE A 67 10.24 6.24 -16.43
C ILE A 67 10.52 5.98 -14.94
N PRO A 68 11.44 6.72 -14.26
CA PRO A 68 11.67 6.52 -12.83
C PRO A 68 10.43 6.73 -11.96
N TYR A 69 9.61 7.74 -12.27
CA TYR A 69 8.35 8.00 -11.57
C TYR A 69 7.39 6.80 -11.69
N TRP A 70 7.19 6.27 -12.90
CA TRP A 70 6.30 5.12 -13.09
C TRP A 70 6.83 3.85 -12.43
N ILE A 71 8.15 3.62 -12.46
CA ILE A 71 8.76 2.51 -11.72
C ILE A 71 8.50 2.66 -10.22
N ASN A 72 8.68 3.86 -9.68
CA ASN A 72 8.42 4.14 -8.26
C ASN A 72 6.95 3.94 -7.89
N VAL A 73 6.00 4.44 -8.69
CA VAL A 73 4.56 4.25 -8.47
C VAL A 73 4.21 2.76 -8.46
N MET A 74 4.67 2.01 -9.47
CA MET A 74 4.42 0.57 -9.56
C MET A 74 5.03 -0.19 -8.38
N TRP A 75 6.25 0.16 -7.99
CA TRP A 75 6.94 -0.47 -6.86
C TRP A 75 6.24 -0.16 -5.54
N LEU A 76 5.84 1.09 -5.30
CA LEU A 76 5.16 1.50 -4.08
C LEU A 76 3.78 0.84 -3.95
N ASP A 77 3.01 0.78 -5.04
CA ASP A 77 1.73 0.06 -5.09
C ASP A 77 1.94 -1.44 -4.81
N PHE A 78 3.00 -2.03 -5.37
CA PHE A 78 3.35 -3.43 -5.16
C PHE A 78 3.67 -3.75 -3.69
N VAL A 79 4.61 -3.02 -3.08
CA VAL A 79 5.02 -3.28 -1.69
C VAL A 79 3.87 -2.99 -0.72
N THR A 80 3.14 -1.88 -0.92
CA THR A 80 2.01 -1.53 -0.06
C THR A 80 0.92 -2.58 -0.13
N TYR A 81 0.61 -3.09 -1.33
CA TYR A 81 -0.38 -4.17 -1.44
C TYR A 81 0.06 -5.42 -0.68
N LEU A 82 1.30 -5.89 -0.88
CA LEU A 82 1.81 -7.11 -0.23
C LEU A 82 1.97 -7.01 1.28
N HIS A 83 2.13 -5.80 1.78
CA HIS A 83 2.11 -5.50 3.21
C HIS A 83 0.72 -5.62 3.85
N HIS A 84 -0.35 -5.70 3.05
CA HIS A 84 -1.72 -5.78 3.53
C HIS A 84 -2.51 -6.97 2.96
N HIS A 85 -1.91 -7.77 2.07
CA HIS A 85 -2.57 -8.88 1.36
C HIS A 85 -1.61 -10.04 1.10
N GLY A 86 -2.15 -11.19 0.67
CA GLY A 86 -1.37 -12.32 0.19
C GLY A 86 -0.65 -13.10 1.29
N HIS A 87 -1.22 -13.20 2.48
CA HIS A 87 -0.78 -14.20 3.46
C HIS A 87 -1.57 -15.50 3.26
N GLU A 88 -0.98 -16.65 3.59
CA GLU A 88 -1.64 -17.95 3.49
C GLU A 88 -2.87 -18.01 4.40
N ASP A 89 -2.69 -17.65 5.68
CA ASP A 89 -3.80 -17.36 6.56
C ASP A 89 -4.46 -16.02 6.18
N LYS A 90 -5.74 -16.05 5.82
CA LYS A 90 -6.49 -14.82 5.54
C LYS A 90 -6.49 -13.89 6.75
N LEU A 91 -6.15 -12.63 6.51
CA LEU A 91 -6.08 -11.61 7.55
C LEU A 91 -7.48 -11.07 7.86
N PRO A 92 -7.83 -10.90 9.15
CA PRO A 92 -9.11 -10.32 9.53
C PRO A 92 -9.13 -8.82 9.24
N TRP A 93 -10.19 -8.37 8.59
CA TRP A 93 -10.54 -6.98 8.45
C TRP A 93 -11.53 -6.61 9.56
N TYR A 94 -11.08 -5.76 10.48
CA TYR A 94 -11.89 -5.26 11.59
C TYR A 94 -12.64 -3.99 11.21
N ARG A 95 -13.91 -3.87 11.60
CA ARG A 95 -14.71 -2.65 11.48
C ARG A 95 -15.58 -2.43 12.71
N GLY A 96 -16.18 -1.25 12.81
CA GLY A 96 -17.08 -0.91 13.93
C GLY A 96 -16.36 -1.01 15.27
N LYS A 97 -16.96 -1.74 16.23
CA LYS A 97 -16.42 -1.85 17.59
C LYS A 97 -15.20 -2.78 17.68
N GLU A 98 -15.02 -3.65 16.69
CA GLU A 98 -13.89 -4.59 16.65
C GLU A 98 -12.59 -3.90 16.19
N TRP A 99 -12.68 -2.76 15.51
CA TRP A 99 -11.52 -2.04 15.01
C TRP A 99 -10.80 -1.28 16.13
N SER A 100 -9.47 -1.41 16.17
CA SER A 100 -8.58 -0.56 16.96
C SER A 100 -7.27 -0.38 16.22
N TYR A 101 -6.52 0.67 16.55
CA TYR A 101 -5.21 0.94 15.95
C TYR A 101 -4.27 -0.28 16.04
N LEU A 102 -4.18 -0.88 17.23
CA LEU A 102 -3.35 -2.07 17.48
C LEU A 102 -3.78 -3.26 16.62
N ARG A 103 -5.08 -3.58 16.58
CA ARG A 103 -5.58 -4.70 15.76
C ARG A 103 -5.36 -4.47 14.27
N GLY A 104 -5.53 -3.23 13.80
CA GLY A 104 -5.20 -2.85 12.43
C GLY A 104 -3.71 -3.04 12.11
N GLY A 105 -2.82 -2.52 12.96
CA GLY A 105 -1.36 -2.69 12.78
C GLY A 105 -0.92 -4.15 12.75
N LEU A 106 -1.50 -5.00 13.61
CA LEU A 106 -1.21 -6.45 13.66
C LEU A 106 -1.78 -7.26 12.48
N THR A 107 -2.61 -6.66 11.64
CA THR A 107 -3.09 -7.27 10.38
C THR A 107 -2.22 -6.92 9.18
N THR A 108 -1.18 -6.13 9.39
CA THR A 108 -0.17 -5.90 8.36
C THR A 108 0.85 -7.04 8.33
N LEU A 109 1.64 -7.11 7.25
CA LEU A 109 2.60 -8.17 7.01
C LEU A 109 3.97 -7.58 6.76
N ASP A 110 4.96 -8.12 7.44
CA ASP A 110 6.34 -7.91 7.06
C ASP A 110 6.65 -8.67 5.76
N ARG A 111 7.56 -8.14 4.93
CA ARG A 111 8.01 -8.77 3.69
C ARG A 111 9.52 -8.62 3.55
N ASP A 112 10.20 -9.70 3.21
CA ASP A 112 11.64 -9.65 2.94
C ASP A 112 11.88 -9.39 1.45
N TYR A 113 12.57 -8.29 1.13
CA TYR A 113 12.91 -7.90 -0.24
C TYR A 113 14.35 -8.26 -0.66
N GLY A 114 15.07 -9.04 0.15
CA GLY A 114 16.44 -9.48 -0.16
C GLY A 114 17.45 -8.34 -0.13
N LEU A 115 18.29 -8.22 -1.16
CA LEU A 115 19.31 -7.16 -1.24
C LEU A 115 18.69 -5.75 -1.29
N ILE A 116 17.43 -5.66 -1.70
CA ILE A 116 16.79 -4.38 -1.91
C ILE A 116 16.39 -3.74 -0.57
N ASN A 117 16.15 -4.52 0.51
CA ASN A 117 15.69 -4.02 1.83
C ASN A 117 16.34 -2.70 2.28
N ASN A 118 17.67 -2.64 2.28
CA ASN A 118 18.43 -1.46 2.70
C ASN A 118 18.23 -0.23 1.78
N ILE A 119 18.01 -0.45 0.48
CA ILE A 119 17.81 0.62 -0.52
C ILE A 119 16.49 1.35 -0.28
N HIS A 120 15.46 0.64 0.21
CA HIS A 120 14.16 1.21 0.57
C HIS A 120 13.94 1.19 2.07
N HIS A 121 15.02 1.41 2.82
CA HIS A 121 14.95 1.77 4.24
C HIS A 121 14.20 0.75 5.09
N ASP A 122 14.38 -0.54 4.80
CA ASP A 122 13.77 -1.66 5.53
C ASP A 122 12.25 -1.55 5.66
N ILE A 123 11.59 -1.00 4.63
CA ILE A 123 10.13 -0.84 4.56
C ILE A 123 9.36 -2.15 4.82
N GLY A 124 10.02 -3.30 4.65
CA GLY A 124 9.49 -4.62 4.96
C GLY A 124 9.23 -4.89 6.44
N THR A 125 9.71 -4.04 7.36
CA THR A 125 9.42 -4.09 8.81
C THR A 125 8.09 -3.39 9.16
N HIS A 126 7.08 -3.68 8.34
CA HIS A 126 5.87 -2.88 8.22
C HIS A 126 4.96 -2.96 9.44
N VAL A 127 4.95 -4.11 10.15
CA VAL A 127 4.17 -4.27 11.40
C VAL A 127 4.62 -3.28 12.46
N ILE A 128 5.93 -3.23 12.74
CA ILE A 128 6.48 -2.30 13.73
C ILE A 128 6.39 -0.86 13.25
N HIS A 129 6.61 -0.61 11.96
CA HIS A 129 6.39 0.73 11.39
C HIS A 129 4.97 1.23 11.66
N HIS A 130 3.95 0.38 11.51
CA HIS A 130 2.58 0.75 11.83
C HIS A 130 2.30 0.89 13.32
N LEU A 131 2.86 0.04 14.17
CA LEU A 131 2.63 0.13 15.62
C LEU A 131 3.35 1.33 16.26
N PHE A 132 4.54 1.66 15.76
CA PHE A 132 5.43 2.67 16.31
C PHE A 132 6.08 3.52 15.20
N PRO A 133 5.30 4.31 14.45
CA PRO A 133 5.79 5.07 13.29
C PRO A 133 6.84 6.14 13.64
N GLN A 134 7.01 6.44 14.93
CA GLN A 134 8.03 7.35 15.43
C GLN A 134 9.43 6.71 15.49
N ILE A 135 9.53 5.37 15.45
CA ILE A 135 10.80 4.68 15.36
C ILE A 135 11.38 4.94 13.96
N PRO A 136 12.58 5.51 13.85
CA PRO A 136 13.17 5.78 12.55
C PRO A 136 13.57 4.48 11.86
N HIS A 137 13.57 4.50 10.53
CA HIS A 137 13.76 3.30 9.71
C HIS A 137 15.05 2.51 10.05
N TYR A 138 16.13 3.21 10.41
CA TYR A 138 17.42 2.59 10.75
C TYR A 138 17.44 1.86 12.10
N HIS A 139 16.36 1.93 12.88
CA HIS A 139 16.14 1.11 14.09
C HIS A 139 14.98 0.13 13.95
N LEU A 140 14.26 0.10 12.81
CA LEU A 140 13.07 -0.75 12.69
C LEU A 140 13.41 -2.25 12.73
N VAL A 141 14.52 -2.67 12.13
CA VAL A 141 14.95 -4.08 12.18
C VAL A 141 15.21 -4.52 13.63
N GLU A 142 15.94 -3.71 14.39
CA GLU A 142 16.20 -3.95 15.82
C GLU A 142 14.90 -3.99 16.64
N ALA A 143 14.01 -3.02 16.40
CA ALA A 143 12.72 -2.94 17.07
C ALA A 143 11.82 -4.14 16.74
N THR A 144 11.82 -4.61 15.49
CA THR A 144 11.11 -5.83 15.07
C THR A 144 11.63 -7.05 15.82
N GLU A 145 12.94 -7.28 15.84
CA GLU A 145 13.50 -8.42 16.57
C GLU A 145 13.18 -8.36 18.08
N ALA A 146 13.22 -7.17 18.69
CA ALA A 146 12.87 -6.98 20.10
C ALA A 146 11.36 -7.20 20.37
N ALA A 147 10.49 -6.90 19.41
CA ALA A 147 9.04 -7.03 19.56
C ALA A 147 8.52 -8.44 19.30
N LYS A 148 9.22 -9.26 18.49
CA LYS A 148 8.81 -10.63 18.14
C LYS A 148 8.38 -11.49 19.35
N PRO A 149 9.16 -11.57 20.47
CA PRO A 149 8.76 -12.35 21.64
C PRO A 149 7.49 -11.83 22.32
N VAL A 150 7.24 -10.52 22.26
CA VAL A 150 6.06 -9.88 22.86
C VAL A 150 4.82 -10.11 22.00
N LEU A 151 4.97 -10.01 20.68
CA LEU A 151 3.89 -10.27 19.72
C LEU A 151 3.53 -11.76 19.68
N GLY A 152 4.50 -12.65 19.87
CA GLY A 152 4.30 -14.09 19.94
C GLY A 152 3.53 -14.60 18.72
N LYS A 153 2.43 -15.32 18.97
CA LYS A 153 1.57 -15.89 17.92
C LYS A 153 0.93 -14.89 16.96
N TYR A 154 0.96 -13.60 17.28
CA TYR A 154 0.40 -12.55 16.42
C TYR A 154 1.41 -12.05 15.38
N TYR A 155 2.70 -12.32 15.57
CA TYR A 155 3.72 -12.02 14.57
C TYR A 155 3.83 -13.16 13.55
N ARG A 156 3.93 -12.79 12.28
CA ARG A 156 4.08 -13.71 11.14
C ARG A 156 5.44 -13.46 10.53
N GLU A 157 6.34 -14.43 10.66
CA GLU A 157 7.67 -14.33 10.05
C GLU A 157 7.54 -14.29 8.53
N PRO A 158 8.19 -13.33 7.84
CA PRO A 158 8.18 -13.29 6.39
C PRO A 158 9.06 -14.40 5.80
N ASP A 159 8.60 -14.99 4.70
CA ASP A 159 9.43 -15.85 3.86
C ASP A 159 10.69 -15.10 3.43
N LYS A 160 11.84 -15.79 3.51
CA LYS A 160 13.13 -15.18 3.17
C LYS A 160 13.32 -15.10 1.67
N SER A 161 13.72 -13.92 1.22
CA SER A 161 14.10 -13.70 -0.16
C SER A 161 15.52 -14.17 -0.44
N GLY A 162 15.77 -14.61 -1.67
CA GLY A 162 17.12 -14.67 -2.21
C GLY A 162 17.66 -13.24 -2.49
N PRO A 163 18.62 -13.08 -3.41
CA PRO A 163 19.09 -11.74 -3.78
C PRO A 163 17.97 -10.81 -4.28
N LEU A 164 17.00 -11.37 -5.00
CA LEU A 164 15.80 -10.69 -5.49
C LEU A 164 14.54 -11.37 -4.94
N PRO A 165 13.47 -10.61 -4.66
CA PRO A 165 12.26 -11.13 -4.02
C PRO A 165 11.26 -11.71 -5.02
N LEU A 166 11.71 -12.65 -5.87
CA LEU A 166 10.88 -13.19 -6.96
C LEU A 166 9.65 -13.98 -6.45
N HIS A 167 9.73 -14.57 -5.26
CA HIS A 167 8.62 -15.30 -4.64
C HIS A 167 7.40 -14.39 -4.35
N LEU A 168 7.63 -13.09 -4.13
CA LEU A 168 6.57 -12.12 -3.91
C LEU A 168 5.66 -11.94 -5.14
N LEU A 169 6.15 -12.25 -6.36
CA LEU A 169 5.33 -12.23 -7.57
C LEU A 169 4.30 -13.35 -7.58
N GLU A 170 4.64 -14.52 -7.05
CA GLU A 170 3.71 -15.65 -6.90
C GLU A 170 2.64 -15.32 -5.85
N ILE A 171 3.06 -14.77 -4.71
CA ILE A 171 2.16 -14.29 -3.66
C ILE A 171 1.20 -13.25 -4.21
N LEU A 172 1.71 -12.27 -4.96
CA LEU A 172 0.87 -11.28 -5.61
C LEU A 172 -0.14 -11.93 -6.55
N ALA A 173 0.32 -12.84 -7.43
CA ALA A 173 -0.54 -13.48 -8.41
C ALA A 173 -1.64 -14.33 -7.76
N LYS A 174 -1.33 -15.00 -6.64
CA LYS A 174 -2.31 -15.72 -5.81
C LYS A 174 -3.30 -14.76 -5.18
N SER A 175 -2.81 -13.72 -4.50
CA SER A 175 -3.64 -12.73 -3.81
C SER A 175 -4.59 -11.99 -4.75
N ILE A 176 -4.13 -11.59 -5.94
CA ILE A 176 -4.99 -10.97 -6.97
C ILE A 176 -6.14 -11.88 -7.40
N LYS A 177 -5.99 -13.21 -7.34
CA LYS A 177 -7.05 -14.17 -7.71
C LYS A 177 -8.01 -14.50 -6.57
N GLU A 178 -7.58 -14.30 -5.33
CA GLU A 178 -8.28 -14.79 -4.14
C GLU A 178 -8.85 -13.67 -3.27
N ASP A 179 -8.23 -12.49 -3.28
CA ASP A 179 -8.50 -11.38 -2.37
C ASP A 179 -9.22 -10.23 -3.09
N HIS A 180 -10.46 -10.46 -3.51
CA HIS A 180 -11.21 -9.47 -4.30
C HIS A 180 -12.06 -8.53 -3.46
N TYR A 181 -12.77 -9.06 -2.45
CA TYR A 181 -13.70 -8.28 -1.64
C TYR A 181 -13.85 -8.84 -0.23
N VAL A 182 -14.43 -8.05 0.67
CA VAL A 182 -14.91 -8.48 1.99
C VAL A 182 -16.42 -8.27 2.08
N SER A 183 -17.10 -9.04 2.92
CA SER A 183 -18.57 -8.94 3.10
C SER A 183 -18.99 -7.61 3.73
N ASP A 184 -20.15 -7.11 3.34
CA ASP A 184 -20.76 -5.90 3.90
C ASP A 184 -21.33 -6.15 5.32
N GLU A 185 -21.43 -7.41 5.76
CA GLU A 185 -22.02 -7.85 7.02
C GLU A 185 -21.01 -8.42 8.04
N GLY A 186 -21.20 -8.12 9.34
CA GLY A 186 -20.36 -8.62 10.45
C GLY A 186 -19.18 -7.69 10.83
N GLU A 187 -18.67 -7.72 12.06
CA GLU A 187 -17.62 -6.76 12.48
C GLU A 187 -16.17 -7.24 12.25
N VAL A 188 -15.98 -8.54 12.06
CA VAL A 188 -14.71 -9.17 11.66
C VAL A 188 -14.96 -9.97 10.39
N VAL A 189 -14.34 -9.56 9.29
CA VAL A 189 -14.54 -10.17 7.97
C VAL A 189 -13.21 -10.51 7.31
N TYR A 190 -13.24 -11.37 6.28
CA TYR A 190 -12.05 -11.84 5.58
C TYR A 190 -12.22 -11.66 4.09
N TYR A 191 -11.10 -11.52 3.38
CA TYR A 191 -11.09 -11.47 1.93
C TYR A 191 -11.65 -12.75 1.32
N LYS A 192 -12.43 -12.58 0.25
CA LYS A 192 -13.08 -13.62 -0.52
C LYS A 192 -12.79 -13.47 -2.00
N ALA A 193 -12.74 -14.62 -2.67
CA ALA A 193 -12.69 -14.70 -4.12
C ALA A 193 -14.08 -14.39 -4.70
N ASP A 194 -14.09 -13.56 -5.74
CA ASP A 194 -15.24 -13.36 -6.62
C ASP A 194 -15.23 -14.46 -7.70
N PRO A 195 -16.19 -15.39 -7.69
CA PRO A 195 -16.24 -16.48 -8.66
C PRO A 195 -16.45 -15.98 -10.10
N ASN A 196 -16.92 -14.75 -10.30
CA ASN A 196 -17.16 -14.20 -11.63
C ASN A 196 -15.88 -13.67 -12.31
N LEU A 197 -14.80 -13.44 -11.57
CA LEU A 197 -13.55 -12.91 -12.13
C LEU A 197 -12.60 -14.02 -12.62
N TYR A 198 -12.48 -15.12 -11.87
CA TYR A 198 -11.53 -16.19 -12.18
C TYR A 198 -12.11 -17.62 -12.05
N GLY A 199 -13.44 -17.77 -11.91
CA GLY A 199 -14.10 -19.05 -11.66
C GLY A 199 -14.06 -19.47 -10.19
N GLU A 200 -14.58 -20.66 -9.86
CA GLU A 200 -14.49 -21.21 -8.49
C GLU A 200 -13.02 -21.47 -8.12
N VAL A 201 -12.47 -20.61 -7.26
CA VAL A 201 -11.21 -20.89 -6.60
C VAL A 201 -11.46 -21.92 -5.50
N LYS A 202 -10.95 -23.14 -5.67
CA LYS A 202 -10.94 -24.14 -4.61
C LYS A 202 -9.98 -23.69 -3.53
N VAL A 203 -10.49 -23.07 -2.48
CA VAL A 203 -9.74 -22.87 -1.23
C VAL A 203 -9.44 -24.27 -0.68
N ARG A 204 -8.15 -24.61 -0.51
CA ARG A 204 -7.79 -25.83 0.22
C ARG A 204 -8.25 -25.62 1.66
N ALA A 205 -9.15 -26.50 2.11
CA ALA A 205 -9.45 -26.62 3.51
C ALA A 205 -8.40 -27.55 4.10
N ASP A 206 -7.62 -27.01 5.03
CA ASP A 206 -6.71 -27.76 5.88
C ASP A 206 -7.49 -28.28 7.09
#